data_AF-A0A3D0Z4Y2-F1
#
_entry.id   AF-A0A3D0Z4Y2-F1
#
_cell.length_a   1.000
_cell.length_b   1.000
_cell.length_c   1.000
_cell.angle_alpha   90.00
_cell.angle_beta   90.00
_cell.angle_gamma   90.00
#
_symmetry.space_group_name_H-M   'P 1'
#
loop_
_entity.id
_entity.type
_entity.pdbx_description
1 polymer ?
#
loop_
_entity_poly.entity_id
_entity_poly.type
_entity_poly.pdbx_seq_one_letter_code
_entity_poly.pdbx_strand_id
1 'polypeptide(L)'
;MFDSCLRLTSLDLSTFDTSNVTDMSCMFNRCVSLTSLDVNSFDTGNVTNMGDMFMGCSRLTSLDVSNFDTSNVSSLSYMFDDCSSLKSLDVSNFDTSNVTNMYNMFYRCASLTSLDLSNFDTGNVTDVRGMFEYCLTLTSLDLSGADFSKVISANRRNMFTSTNSSLIVTVKDAAAQSFIQARGIPVTRIVIA
;
A
#
# COMPACT_ATOMS: atom_id res chain seq x y z
N MET A 1 9.55 16.21 -1.02
CA MET A 1 9.43 17.62 -1.46
C MET A 1 8.54 18.43 -0.51
N PHE A 2 7.32 17.97 -0.22
CA PHE A 2 6.35 18.59 0.70
C PHE A 2 6.24 17.85 2.03
N ASP A 3 7.34 17.28 2.53
CA ASP A 3 7.34 16.55 3.79
C ASP A 3 6.90 17.45 4.95
N SER A 4 5.99 16.94 5.76
CA SER A 4 5.46 17.52 6.98
C SER A 4 4.86 18.92 6.78
N CYS A 5 4.30 19.19 5.59
CA CYS A 5 3.55 20.42 5.32
C CYS A 5 2.16 20.37 5.99
N LEU A 6 2.14 20.49 7.32
CA LEU A 6 0.96 20.23 8.17
C LEU A 6 -0.26 21.11 7.87
N ARG A 7 -0.06 22.24 7.18
CA ARG A 7 -1.10 23.23 6.85
C ARG A 7 -1.44 23.27 5.35
N LEU A 8 -0.83 22.41 4.55
CA LEU A 8 -1.11 22.33 3.11
C LEU A 8 -2.50 21.74 2.89
N THR A 9 -3.40 22.54 2.30
CA THR A 9 -4.78 22.13 2.01
C THR A 9 -5.03 21.88 0.53
N SER A 10 -4.23 22.52 -0.33
CA SER A 10 -4.27 22.36 -1.79
C SER A 10 -2.91 22.67 -2.38
N LEU A 11 -2.62 22.07 -3.53
CA LEU A 11 -1.39 22.28 -4.28
C LEU A 11 -1.70 22.08 -5.77
N ASP A 12 -1.23 22.99 -6.61
CA ASP A 12 -1.24 22.80 -8.05
C ASP A 12 0.09 22.17 -8.48
N LEU A 13 0.00 20.96 -9.03
CA LEU A 13 1.14 20.15 -9.48
C LEU A 13 1.26 20.11 -11.01
N SER A 14 0.34 20.75 -11.74
CA SER A 14 0.19 20.59 -13.19
C SER A 14 1.41 21.04 -14.03
N THR A 15 2.33 21.79 -13.43
CA THR A 15 3.52 22.33 -14.08
C THR A 15 4.80 21.58 -13.70
N PHE A 16 4.72 20.56 -12.86
CA PHE A 16 5.89 19.80 -12.42
C PHE A 16 6.33 18.82 -13.51
N ASP A 17 7.58 18.96 -13.94
CA ASP A 17 8.25 17.95 -14.75
C ASP A 17 8.90 16.92 -13.82
N THR A 18 8.29 15.73 -13.73
CA THR A 18 8.81 14.62 -12.93
C THR A 18 9.53 13.56 -13.75
N SER A 19 9.72 13.76 -15.06
CA SER A 19 10.25 12.75 -15.99
C SER A 19 11.64 12.23 -15.62
N ASN A 20 12.44 13.01 -14.90
CA ASN A 20 13.79 12.64 -14.45
C ASN A 20 13.87 12.28 -12.97
N VAL A 21 12.74 12.23 -12.25
CA VAL A 21 12.72 11.93 -10.81
C VAL A 21 12.88 10.43 -10.61
N THR A 22 13.87 10.03 -9.82
CA THR A 22 14.12 8.62 -9.49
C THR A 22 13.70 8.24 -8.08
N ASP A 23 13.46 9.21 -7.20
CA ASP A 23 13.06 9.02 -5.81
C ASP A 23 11.93 9.99 -5.47
N MET A 24 10.73 9.43 -5.23
CA MET A 24 9.54 10.15 -4.77
C MET A 24 9.22 9.85 -3.30
N SER A 25 10.17 9.27 -2.57
CA SER A 25 9.96 8.95 -1.16
C SER A 25 9.68 10.21 -0.34
N CYS A 26 8.79 10.04 0.64
CA CYS A 26 8.32 11.10 1.53
C CYS A 26 7.74 12.34 0.81
N MET A 27 7.34 12.26 -0.47
CA MET A 27 7.03 13.46 -1.26
C MET A 27 5.92 14.32 -0.62
N PHE A 28 4.89 13.71 -0.07
CA PHE A 28 3.76 14.33 0.64
C PHE A 28 3.61 13.83 2.07
N ASN A 29 4.67 13.23 2.63
CA ASN A 29 4.65 12.68 3.98
C ASN A 29 4.11 13.70 5.00
N ARG A 30 3.27 13.24 5.92
CA ARG A 30 2.61 14.00 6.99
C ARG A 30 1.93 15.29 6.53
N CYS A 31 1.40 15.36 5.31
CA CYS A 31 0.53 16.45 4.87
C CYS A 31 -0.89 16.30 5.45
N VAL A 32 -1.01 16.38 6.79
CA VAL A 32 -2.23 16.02 7.54
C VAL A 32 -3.46 16.87 7.21
N SER A 33 -3.30 18.01 6.53
CA SER A 33 -4.41 18.90 6.14
C SER A 33 -4.90 18.69 4.71
N LEU A 34 -4.22 17.88 3.88
CA LEU A 34 -4.66 17.55 2.53
C LEU A 34 -5.90 16.67 2.59
N THR A 35 -6.95 17.06 1.86
CA THR A 35 -8.18 16.26 1.70
C THR A 35 -8.28 15.58 0.34
N SER A 36 -7.62 16.14 -0.66
CA SER A 36 -7.50 15.64 -2.03
C SER A 36 -6.17 16.11 -2.61
N LEU A 37 -5.63 15.37 -3.57
CA LEU A 37 -4.40 15.72 -4.28
C LEU A 37 -4.48 15.17 -5.70
N ASP A 38 -4.14 15.99 -6.69
CA ASP A 38 -4.08 15.57 -8.10
C ASP A 38 -2.63 15.28 -8.49
N VAL A 39 -2.32 14.00 -8.75
CA VAL A 39 -1.00 13.52 -9.14
C VAL A 39 -0.97 12.97 -10.57
N ASN A 40 -2.01 13.24 -11.37
CA ASN A 40 -2.15 12.68 -12.73
C ASN A 40 -1.08 13.20 -13.72
N SER A 41 -0.44 14.32 -13.41
CA SER A 41 0.65 14.89 -14.21
C SER A 41 2.00 14.21 -13.98
N PHE A 42 2.11 13.32 -12.99
CA PHE A 42 3.38 12.69 -12.67
C PHE A 42 3.74 11.64 -13.71
N ASP A 43 4.90 11.82 -14.33
CA ASP A 43 5.68 10.77 -14.97
C ASP A 43 6.50 10.06 -13.89
N THR A 44 6.19 8.79 -13.64
CA THR A 44 6.88 7.96 -12.65
C THR A 44 7.72 6.85 -13.27
N GLY A 45 7.90 6.83 -14.59
CA GLY A 45 8.57 5.73 -15.29
C GLY A 45 10.02 5.51 -14.87
N ASN A 46 10.69 6.54 -14.37
CA ASN A 46 12.07 6.46 -13.86
C ASN A 46 12.16 6.30 -12.33
N VAL A 47 11.03 6.27 -11.62
CA VAL A 47 11.01 6.24 -10.15
C VAL A 47 11.34 4.83 -9.65
N THR A 48 12.27 4.76 -8.70
CA THR A 48 12.76 3.51 -8.10
C THR A 48 12.38 3.37 -6.63
N ASN A 49 11.94 4.45 -6.00
CA ASN A 49 11.55 4.50 -4.59
C ASN A 49 10.31 5.41 -4.41
N MET A 50 9.23 4.86 -3.87
CA MET A 50 8.00 5.59 -3.51
C MET A 50 7.66 5.42 -2.02
N GLY A 51 8.64 5.05 -1.20
CA GLY A 51 8.45 4.83 0.24
C GLY A 51 7.89 6.08 0.93
N ASP A 52 6.92 5.90 1.82
CA ASP A 52 6.38 6.96 2.67
C ASP A 52 5.73 8.13 1.88
N MET A 53 5.49 7.98 0.58
CA MET A 53 5.11 9.08 -0.32
C MET A 53 3.86 9.83 0.17
N PHE A 54 2.86 9.11 0.70
CA PHE A 54 1.64 9.66 1.29
C PHE A 54 1.47 9.30 2.78
N MET A 55 2.54 8.85 3.45
CA MET A 55 2.47 8.48 4.86
C MET A 55 1.89 9.64 5.69
N GLY A 56 0.95 9.36 6.60
CA GLY A 56 0.36 10.36 7.49
C GLY A 56 -0.53 11.40 6.82
N CYS A 57 -0.93 11.22 5.55
CA CYS A 57 -1.97 12.02 4.90
C CYS A 57 -3.38 11.67 5.43
N SER A 58 -3.57 11.77 6.74
CA SER A 58 -4.70 11.19 7.46
C SER A 58 -6.07 11.78 7.13
N ARG A 59 -6.13 12.97 6.51
CA ARG A 59 -7.36 13.62 6.03
C ARG A 59 -7.65 13.39 4.54
N LEU A 60 -6.76 12.72 3.82
CA LEU A 60 -6.94 12.43 2.40
C LEU A 60 -8.11 11.44 2.22
N THR A 61 -9.17 11.86 1.52
CA THR A 61 -10.38 11.05 1.35
C THR A 61 -10.42 10.29 0.03
N SER A 62 -9.65 10.75 -0.96
CA SER A 62 -9.55 10.18 -2.29
C SER A 62 -8.15 10.46 -2.85
N LEU A 63 -7.61 9.49 -3.57
CA LEU A 63 -6.34 9.60 -4.26
C LEU A 63 -6.41 8.72 -5.51
N ASP A 64 -6.14 9.31 -6.67
CA ASP A 64 -6.01 8.59 -7.93
C ASP A 64 -4.52 8.37 -8.20
N VAL A 65 -4.11 7.11 -8.31
CA VAL A 65 -2.73 6.68 -8.62
C VAL A 65 -2.68 5.82 -9.88
N SER A 66 -3.74 5.85 -10.69
CA SER A 66 -3.87 5.01 -11.89
C SER A 66 -2.82 5.32 -12.96
N ASN A 67 -2.23 6.52 -12.94
CA ASN A 67 -1.16 6.94 -13.83
C ASN A 67 0.25 6.48 -13.39
N PHE A 68 0.41 5.91 -12.19
CA PHE A 68 1.72 5.53 -11.69
C PHE A 68 2.23 4.28 -12.43
N ASP A 69 3.35 4.41 -13.11
CA ASP A 69 4.22 3.30 -13.51
C ASP A 69 5.11 2.94 -12.32
N THR A 70 4.91 1.74 -11.77
CA THR A 70 5.71 1.20 -10.65
C THR A 70 6.68 0.11 -11.08
N SER A 71 6.84 -0.14 -12.38
CA SER A 71 7.66 -1.26 -12.90
C SER A 71 9.12 -1.19 -12.48
N ASN A 72 9.66 0.01 -12.22
CA ASN A 72 11.03 0.21 -11.72
C ASN A 72 11.13 0.37 -10.20
N VAL A 73 10.02 0.35 -9.47
CA VAL A 73 9.98 0.64 -8.04
C VAL A 73 10.44 -0.58 -7.22
N SER A 74 11.40 -0.35 -6.34
CA SER A 74 11.96 -1.38 -5.44
C SER A 74 11.39 -1.34 -4.02
N SER A 75 10.82 -0.19 -3.61
CA SER A 75 10.26 0.01 -2.27
C SER A 75 8.94 0.79 -2.31
N LEU A 76 7.92 0.20 -1.70
CA LEU A 76 6.60 0.78 -1.42
C LEU A 76 6.34 0.85 0.10
N SER A 77 7.39 0.78 0.92
CA SER A 77 7.26 0.82 2.38
C SER A 77 6.51 2.07 2.82
N TYR A 78 5.56 1.94 3.74
CA TYR A 78 4.78 3.05 4.31
C TYR A 78 4.02 3.94 3.31
N MET A 79 3.92 3.57 2.02
CA MET A 79 3.44 4.47 0.97
C MET A 79 2.09 5.12 1.30
N PHE A 80 1.17 4.37 1.92
CA PHE A 80 -0.15 4.84 2.35
C PHE A 80 -0.36 4.73 3.87
N ASP A 81 0.70 4.58 4.66
CA ASP A 81 0.59 4.49 6.12
C ASP A 81 -0.21 5.68 6.68
N ASP A 82 -1.16 5.41 7.57
CA ASP A 82 -1.97 6.39 8.28
C ASP A 82 -2.75 7.33 7.34
N CYS A 83 -3.03 6.90 6.10
CA CYS A 83 -4.08 7.47 5.25
C CYS A 83 -5.48 7.10 5.77
N SER A 84 -5.76 7.43 7.03
CA SER A 84 -6.87 6.88 7.81
C SER A 84 -8.26 7.25 7.29
N SER A 85 -8.39 8.32 6.47
CA SER A 85 -9.66 8.77 5.88
C SER A 85 -9.91 8.23 4.46
N LEU A 86 -8.95 7.52 3.87
CA LEU A 86 -9.08 6.99 2.52
C LEU A 86 -10.07 5.82 2.52
N LYS A 87 -11.15 5.94 1.74
CA LYS A 87 -12.25 4.95 1.73
C LYS A 87 -12.08 3.88 0.67
N SER A 88 -11.43 4.23 -0.43
CA SER A 88 -11.14 3.36 -1.56
C SER A 88 -9.80 3.76 -2.16
N LEU A 89 -9.08 2.79 -2.69
CA LEU A 89 -7.81 2.99 -3.36
C LEU A 89 -7.69 1.92 -4.43
N ASP A 90 -7.52 2.36 -5.68
CA ASP A 90 -7.25 1.47 -6.82
C ASP A 90 -5.74 1.43 -7.05
N VAL A 91 -5.17 0.23 -6.99
CA VAL A 91 -3.74 -0.06 -7.23
C VAL A 91 -3.59 -1.18 -8.27
N SER A 92 -4.63 -1.43 -9.06
CA SER A 92 -4.62 -2.50 -10.08
C SER A 92 -3.58 -2.27 -11.19
N ASN A 93 -3.11 -1.04 -11.38
CA ASN A 93 -2.04 -0.68 -12.30
C ASN A 93 -0.63 -0.91 -11.75
N PHE A 94 -0.47 -1.20 -10.45
CA PHE A 94 0.87 -1.35 -9.86
C PHE A 94 1.51 -2.66 -10.35
N ASP A 95 2.64 -2.54 -11.03
CA ASP A 95 3.59 -3.62 -11.24
C ASP A 95 4.49 -3.72 -10.01
N THR A 96 4.35 -4.79 -9.23
CA THR A 96 5.14 -5.02 -8.01
C THR A 96 6.25 -6.03 -8.20
N SER A 97 6.50 -6.50 -9.43
CA SER A 97 7.46 -7.59 -9.70
C SER A 97 8.88 -7.26 -9.26
N ASN A 98 9.27 -5.99 -9.20
CA ASN A 98 10.58 -5.53 -8.71
C ASN A 98 10.59 -5.07 -7.24
N VAL A 99 9.42 -5.03 -6.59
CA VAL A 99 9.31 -4.54 -5.20
C VAL A 99 9.88 -5.58 -4.23
N THR A 100 10.73 -5.11 -3.32
CA THR A 100 11.36 -5.95 -2.29
C THR A 100 10.87 -5.64 -0.87
N ASN A 101 10.27 -4.46 -0.68
CA ASN A 101 9.84 -3.95 0.63
C ASN A 101 8.42 -3.35 0.55
N MET A 102 7.49 -3.95 1.30
CA MET A 102 6.11 -3.48 1.49
C MET A 102 5.80 -3.28 2.98
N TYR A 103 6.84 -3.03 3.80
CA TYR A 103 6.70 -2.78 5.23
C TYR A 103 5.66 -1.68 5.49
N ASN A 104 4.61 -1.98 6.26
CA ASN A 104 3.57 -1.03 6.67
C ASN A 104 2.88 -0.27 5.52
N MET A 105 2.88 -0.79 4.29
CA MET A 105 2.35 -0.07 3.12
C MET A 105 0.93 0.48 3.31
N PHE A 106 0.04 -0.26 3.99
CA PHE A 106 -1.33 0.14 4.32
C PHE A 106 -1.59 0.19 5.84
N TYR A 107 -0.53 0.34 6.66
CA TYR A 107 -0.65 0.45 8.10
C TYR A 107 -1.64 1.58 8.47
N ARG A 108 -2.57 1.34 9.38
CA ARG A 108 -3.56 2.33 9.83
C ARG A 108 -4.42 2.98 8.73
N CYS A 109 -4.59 2.34 7.57
CA CYS A 109 -5.63 2.72 6.61
C CYS A 109 -7.03 2.32 7.13
N ALA A 110 -7.48 3.00 8.19
CA ALA A 110 -8.60 2.57 9.02
C ALA A 110 -9.99 2.72 8.38
N SER A 111 -10.10 3.38 7.22
CA SER A 111 -11.36 3.58 6.48
C SER A 111 -11.48 2.76 5.20
N LEU A 112 -10.43 2.05 4.77
CA LEU A 112 -10.50 1.16 3.60
C LEU A 112 -11.43 -0.01 3.92
N THR A 113 -12.41 -0.27 3.06
CA THR A 113 -13.37 -1.36 3.23
C THR A 113 -13.02 -2.59 2.42
N SER A 114 -12.42 -2.40 1.25
CA SER A 114 -11.92 -3.46 0.38
C SER A 114 -10.60 -3.04 -0.26
N LEU A 115 -9.76 -4.02 -0.55
CA LEU A 115 -8.54 -3.83 -1.32
C LEU A 115 -8.31 -5.02 -2.24
N ASP A 116 -8.13 -4.75 -3.52
CA ASP A 116 -7.79 -5.76 -4.53
C ASP A 116 -6.31 -5.65 -4.85
N LEU A 117 -5.54 -6.68 -4.46
CA LEU A 117 -4.12 -6.83 -4.75
C LEU A 117 -3.87 -8.11 -5.55
N SER A 118 -4.88 -8.59 -6.31
CA SER A 118 -4.77 -9.80 -7.13
C SER A 118 -3.68 -9.69 -8.22
N ASN A 119 -3.30 -8.48 -8.62
CA ASN A 119 -2.20 -8.20 -9.55
C ASN A 119 -0.81 -8.16 -8.90
N PHE A 120 -0.71 -8.17 -7.56
CA PHE A 120 0.57 -8.00 -6.87
C PHE A 120 1.43 -9.27 -6.98
N ASP A 121 2.43 -9.25 -7.85
CA ASP A 121 3.54 -10.21 -7.80
C ASP A 121 4.48 -9.82 -6.64
N THR A 122 4.34 -10.52 -5.51
CA THR A 122 5.18 -10.29 -4.32
C THR A 122 6.37 -11.26 -4.24
N GLY A 123 6.70 -11.98 -5.31
CA GLY A 123 7.74 -13.02 -5.31
C GLY A 123 9.16 -12.51 -5.00
N ASN A 124 9.39 -11.20 -5.08
CA ASN A 124 10.63 -10.54 -4.65
C ASN A 124 10.54 -9.84 -3.29
N VAL A 125 9.35 -9.76 -2.70
CA VAL A 125 9.12 -9.09 -1.42
C VAL A 125 9.70 -9.91 -0.28
N THR A 126 10.52 -9.25 0.53
CA THR A 126 11.17 -9.85 1.71
C THR A 126 10.58 -9.34 3.02
N ASP A 127 9.81 -8.25 2.98
CA ASP A 127 9.22 -7.61 4.15
C ASP A 127 7.78 -7.15 3.94
N VAL A 128 6.90 -7.70 4.78
CA VAL A 128 5.45 -7.43 4.82
C VAL A 128 4.99 -7.17 6.27
N ARG A 129 5.92 -6.78 7.16
CA ARG A 129 5.57 -6.44 8.54
C ARG A 129 4.45 -5.40 8.56
N GLY A 130 3.48 -5.58 9.45
CA GLY A 130 2.39 -4.64 9.70
C GLY A 130 1.62 -4.12 8.47
N MET A 131 1.72 -4.78 7.31
CA MET A 131 1.22 -4.27 6.03
C MET A 131 -0.25 -3.82 6.08
N PHE A 132 -1.09 -4.54 6.83
CA PHE A 132 -2.51 -4.22 7.04
C PHE A 132 -2.85 -4.02 8.52
N GLU A 133 -1.85 -3.80 9.38
CA GLU A 133 -2.09 -3.64 10.81
C GLU A 133 -2.92 -2.38 11.08
N TYR A 134 -3.97 -2.50 11.91
CA TYR A 134 -4.99 -1.47 12.15
C TYR A 134 -5.83 -1.05 10.93
N CYS A 135 -5.95 -1.86 9.88
CA CYS A 135 -7.02 -1.71 8.88
C CYS A 135 -8.38 -2.14 9.47
N LEU A 136 -8.98 -1.27 10.29
CA LEU A 136 -10.13 -1.59 11.16
C LEU A 136 -11.42 -1.91 10.39
N THR A 137 -11.61 -1.34 9.20
CA THR A 137 -12.83 -1.49 8.39
C THR A 137 -12.69 -2.44 7.21
N LEU A 138 -11.49 -2.98 6.97
CA LEU A 138 -11.21 -3.82 5.81
C LEU A 138 -11.93 -5.17 5.94
N THR A 139 -12.96 -5.41 5.14
CA THR A 139 -13.75 -6.65 5.17
C THR A 139 -13.39 -7.60 4.03
N SER A 140 -12.80 -7.11 2.96
CA SER A 140 -12.38 -7.91 1.80
C SER A 140 -10.96 -7.55 1.38
N LEU A 141 -10.11 -8.55 1.21
CA LEU A 141 -8.75 -8.39 0.71
C LEU A 141 -8.45 -9.51 -0.29
N ASP A 142 -8.12 -9.14 -1.52
CA ASP A 142 -7.66 -10.11 -2.53
C ASP A 142 -6.13 -10.14 -2.59
N LEU A 143 -5.53 -11.30 -2.31
CA LEU A 143 -4.10 -11.60 -2.40
C LEU A 143 -3.87 -12.82 -3.32
N SER A 144 -4.75 -13.06 -4.29
CA SER A 144 -4.65 -14.19 -5.23
C SER A 144 -3.47 -14.10 -6.20
N GLY A 145 -2.81 -12.94 -6.34
CA GLY A 145 -1.53 -12.81 -7.05
C GLY A 145 -0.31 -13.05 -6.17
N ALA A 146 -0.45 -12.89 -4.85
CA ALA A 146 0.68 -12.75 -3.96
C ALA A 146 1.51 -14.04 -3.82
N ASP A 147 2.83 -13.91 -3.83
CA ASP A 147 3.80 -14.92 -3.43
C ASP A 147 4.59 -14.48 -2.20
N PHE A 148 4.50 -15.22 -1.10
CA PHE A 148 5.24 -14.91 0.12
C PHE A 148 6.49 -15.79 0.33
N SER A 149 6.92 -16.53 -0.71
CA SER A 149 8.01 -17.50 -0.63
C SER A 149 9.35 -16.91 -0.16
N LYS A 150 9.63 -15.63 -0.46
CA LYS A 150 10.85 -14.93 -0.03
C LYS A 150 10.72 -14.13 1.27
N VAL A 151 9.55 -14.09 1.89
CA VAL A 151 9.35 -13.37 3.16
C VAL A 151 10.00 -14.14 4.31
N ILE A 152 11.10 -13.59 4.84
CA ILE A 152 11.84 -14.20 5.94
C ILE A 152 11.11 -14.07 7.29
N SER A 153 11.45 -14.93 8.25
CA SER A 153 10.77 -15.01 9.56
C SER A 153 10.82 -13.72 10.38
N ALA A 154 11.90 -12.93 10.25
CA ALA A 154 12.06 -11.65 10.93
C ALA A 154 11.08 -10.56 10.42
N ASN A 155 10.62 -10.69 9.17
CA ASN A 155 9.99 -9.64 8.38
C ASN A 155 8.53 -9.94 8.01
N ARG A 156 7.81 -10.64 8.89
CA ARG A 156 6.40 -11.05 8.69
C ARG A 156 5.48 -10.84 9.88
N ARG A 157 5.97 -10.13 10.90
CA ARG A 157 5.23 -9.90 12.14
C ARG A 157 4.09 -8.91 11.93
N ASN A 158 3.02 -9.10 12.70
CA ASN A 158 1.87 -8.20 12.80
C ASN A 158 1.10 -7.88 11.52
N MET A 159 1.31 -8.59 10.40
CA MET A 159 0.70 -8.26 9.11
C MET A 159 -0.81 -8.00 9.16
N PHE A 160 -1.55 -8.70 10.03
CA PHE A 160 -2.99 -8.56 10.24
C PHE A 160 -3.38 -8.21 11.70
N THR A 161 -2.46 -7.66 12.49
CA THR A 161 -2.79 -7.29 13.87
C THR A 161 -3.87 -6.20 13.87
N SER A 162 -4.88 -6.36 14.73
CA SER A 162 -5.98 -5.39 14.86
C SER A 162 -6.74 -5.07 13.55
N THR A 163 -6.80 -6.01 12.59
CA THR A 163 -7.70 -5.88 11.42
C THR A 163 -9.15 -6.13 11.80
N ASN A 164 -10.07 -5.79 10.89
CA ASN A 164 -11.49 -6.10 11.05
C ASN A 164 -11.71 -7.58 11.39
N SER A 165 -12.54 -7.83 12.40
CA SER A 165 -12.85 -9.19 12.86
C SER A 165 -13.77 -9.97 11.92
N SER A 166 -14.12 -9.45 10.74
CA SER A 166 -14.86 -10.13 9.67
C SER A 166 -14.08 -10.16 8.35
N LEU A 167 -12.81 -9.75 8.34
CA LEU A 167 -11.96 -9.74 7.14
C LEU A 167 -11.91 -11.12 6.47
N ILE A 168 -12.28 -11.16 5.19
CA ILE A 168 -12.09 -12.29 4.28
C ILE A 168 -10.88 -12.01 3.40
N VAL A 169 -9.99 -13.01 3.29
CA VAL A 169 -8.77 -12.92 2.48
C VAL A 169 -8.83 -13.97 1.38
N THR A 170 -8.75 -13.56 0.12
CA THR A 170 -8.58 -14.46 -1.02
C THR A 170 -7.10 -14.70 -1.27
N VAL A 171 -6.68 -15.94 -1.52
CA VAL A 171 -5.29 -16.33 -1.80
C VAL A 171 -5.24 -17.34 -2.93
N LYS A 172 -4.05 -17.55 -3.51
CA LYS A 172 -3.86 -18.40 -4.69
C LYS A 172 -3.77 -19.90 -4.42
N ASP A 173 -3.26 -20.27 -3.25
CA ASP A 173 -2.95 -21.67 -2.94
C ASP A 173 -2.91 -21.93 -1.42
N ALA A 174 -2.72 -23.21 -1.08
CA ALA A 174 -2.65 -23.67 0.31
C ALA A 174 -1.41 -23.18 1.06
N ALA A 175 -0.31 -22.85 0.36
CA ALA A 175 0.90 -22.31 0.98
C ALA A 175 0.67 -20.87 1.43
N ALA A 176 0.05 -20.06 0.58
CA ALA A 176 -0.41 -18.71 0.92
C ALA A 176 -1.47 -18.76 2.03
N GLN A 177 -2.43 -19.68 1.99
CA GLN A 177 -3.39 -19.86 3.08
C GLN A 177 -2.70 -20.14 4.43
N SER A 178 -1.76 -21.09 4.46
CA SER A 178 -1.00 -21.43 5.67
C SER A 178 -0.16 -20.24 6.17
N PHE A 179 0.40 -19.47 5.23
CA PHE A 179 1.09 -18.22 5.54
C PHE A 179 0.13 -17.27 6.25
N ILE A 180 -0.99 -16.90 5.63
CA ILE A 180 -1.95 -15.93 6.18
C ILE A 180 -2.55 -16.40 7.51
N GLN A 181 -2.87 -17.70 7.63
CA GLN A 181 -3.41 -18.29 8.86
C GLN A 181 -2.47 -18.09 10.05
N ALA A 182 -1.17 -18.31 9.86
CA ALA A 182 -0.17 -18.11 10.91
C ALA A 182 0.02 -16.63 11.33
N ARG A 183 -0.66 -15.67 10.69
CA ARG A 183 -0.68 -14.24 11.08
C ARG A 183 -2.01 -13.82 11.69
N GLY A 184 -2.88 -14.76 12.07
CA GLY A 184 -4.06 -14.49 12.90
C GLY A 184 -5.39 -14.42 12.17
N ILE A 185 -5.42 -14.67 10.85
CA ILE A 185 -6.68 -14.83 10.10
C ILE A 185 -7.15 -16.29 10.22
N PRO A 186 -8.36 -16.58 10.73
CA PRO A 186 -8.88 -17.94 10.79
C PRO A 186 -9.04 -18.55 9.39
N VAL A 187 -8.77 -19.85 9.25
CA VAL A 187 -8.89 -20.57 7.96
C VAL A 187 -10.28 -20.45 7.33
N THR A 188 -11.33 -20.35 8.15
CA THR A 188 -12.72 -20.15 7.69
C THR A 188 -12.96 -18.82 6.98
N ARG A 189 -11.98 -17.92 6.98
CA ARG A 189 -12.00 -16.62 6.31
C ARG A 189 -10.92 -16.47 5.25
N ILE A 190 -10.25 -17.58 4.90
CA ILE A 190 -9.26 -17.59 3.83
C ILE A 190 -9.84 -18.43 2.69
N VAL A 191 -10.13 -17.78 1.57
CA VAL A 191 -10.66 -18.40 0.36
C VAL A 191 -9.51 -18.66 -0.60
N ILE A 192 -9.40 -19.88 -1.13
CA ILE A 192 -8.46 -20.18 -2.21
C ILE A 192 -9.21 -19.98 -3.52
N ALA A 193 -8.70 -19.12 -4.40
CA ALA A 193 -9.26 -18.82 -5.73
C ALA A 193 -9.05 -19.98 -6.73
#